data_AF-A0A7J6TW41-F1
#
_entry.id   AF-A0A7J6TW41-F1
#
_cell.length_a   1.000
_cell.length_b   1.000
_cell.length_c   1.000
_cell.angle_alpha   90.00
_cell.angle_beta   90.00
_cell.angle_gamma   90.00
#
_symmetry.space_group_name_H-M   'P 1'
#
loop_
_entity.id
_entity.type
_entity.pdbx_description
1 polymer ?
#
loop_
_entity_poly.entity_id
_entity_poly.type
_entity_poly.pdbx_seq_one_letter_code
_entity_poly.pdbx_strand_id
1 'polypeptide(L)'
;MTFFRKVDGGLSAYKENPEEAREGLLKEASIGVPEAVGCQALLLATAGLRLIPPQAAEELLQVSRRVIRESPFTLVRDEDVAVLDGSEEGLYMWRSVDFIYGAHSSALTSKPSAVVDLGGGSVQLA
;
A
#
# COMPACT_ATOMS: atom_id res chain seq x y z
N MET A 1 -2.03 -18.97 -5.70
CA MET A 1 -0.58 -18.77 -5.50
C MET A 1 -0.39 -17.35 -5.02
N THR A 2 0.30 -17.14 -3.89
CA THR A 2 0.59 -15.81 -3.36
C THR A 2 1.98 -15.40 -3.84
N PHE A 3 2.11 -14.23 -4.44
CA PHE A 3 3.39 -13.65 -4.84
C PHE A 3 3.74 -12.51 -3.89
N PHE A 4 4.97 -12.52 -3.36
CA PHE A 4 5.49 -11.46 -2.52
C PHE A 4 6.94 -11.18 -2.89
N ARG A 5 7.27 -9.91 -3.10
CA ARG A 5 8.63 -9.45 -3.33
C ARG A 5 8.86 -8.13 -2.62
N LYS A 6 9.97 -8.05 -1.88
CA LYS A 6 10.47 -6.80 -1.30
C LYS A 6 11.57 -6.25 -2.22
N VAL A 7 11.50 -4.95 -2.49
CA VAL A 7 12.57 -4.17 -3.13
C VAL A 7 13.19 -3.27 -2.06
N ASP A 8 14.52 -3.12 -2.10
CA ASP A 8 15.24 -2.21 -1.20
C ASP A 8 15.27 -0.79 -1.76
N GLY A 9 15.23 0.21 -0.88
CA GLY A 9 15.06 1.62 -1.26
C GLY A 9 13.58 1.98 -1.38
N GLY A 10 13.07 2.72 -0.39
CA GLY A 10 11.67 3.17 -0.38
C GLY A 10 11.42 4.36 -1.31
N LEU A 11 10.16 4.61 -1.64
CA LEU A 11 9.74 5.72 -2.51
C LEU A 11 10.25 7.09 -2.03
N SER A 12 10.40 7.29 -0.72
CA SER A 12 10.95 8.51 -0.11
C SER A 12 12.41 8.80 -0.47
N ALA A 13 13.16 7.81 -0.98
CA ALA A 13 14.54 8.01 -1.45
C ALA A 13 14.59 8.92 -2.70
N TYR A 14 13.50 8.98 -3.47
CA TYR A 14 13.40 9.75 -4.71
C TYR A 14 12.84 11.16 -4.51
N LYS A 15 12.79 11.67 -3.27
CA LYS A 15 12.20 12.99 -2.94
C LYS A 15 12.80 14.17 -3.71
N GLU A 16 14.07 14.07 -4.11
CA GLU A 16 14.76 15.13 -4.86
C GLU A 16 14.52 15.00 -6.38
N ASN A 17 14.29 13.77 -6.88
CA ASN A 17 14.04 13.46 -8.30
C ASN A 17 12.88 12.45 -8.44
N PRO A 18 11.60 12.86 -8.30
CA PRO A 18 10.48 11.93 -8.25
C PRO A 18 10.32 11.01 -9.48
N GLU A 19 10.69 11.48 -10.67
CA GLU A 19 10.61 10.70 -11.91
C GLU A 19 11.54 9.47 -11.92
N GLU A 20 12.62 9.46 -11.13
CA GLU A 20 13.50 8.28 -11.00
C GLU A 20 12.81 7.11 -10.29
N ALA A 21 11.73 7.36 -9.52
CA ALA A 21 10.98 6.31 -8.85
C ALA A 21 10.30 5.32 -9.82
N ARG A 22 10.10 5.72 -11.08
CA ARG A 22 9.35 4.95 -12.08
C ARG A 22 9.90 3.56 -12.32
N GLU A 23 11.22 3.41 -12.41
CA GLU A 23 11.87 2.14 -12.76
C GLU A 23 11.62 1.04 -11.72
N GLY A 24 11.43 1.42 -10.45
CA GLY A 24 11.27 0.47 -9.35
C GLY A 24 9.84 0.00 -9.10
N LEU A 25 8.82 0.77 -9.50
CA LEU A 25 7.46 0.64 -8.97
C LEU A 25 6.72 -0.63 -9.40
N LEU A 26 6.80 -1.03 -10.68
CA LEU A 26 5.97 -2.13 -11.22
C LEU A 26 6.76 -3.30 -11.81
N LYS A 27 8.09 -3.24 -11.75
CA LYS A 27 8.97 -4.24 -12.36
C LYS A 27 8.69 -5.65 -11.83
N GLU A 28 8.63 -5.80 -10.51
CA GLU A 28 8.38 -7.09 -9.86
C GLU A 28 6.90 -7.50 -9.90
N ALA A 29 5.98 -6.53 -9.84
CA ALA A 29 4.53 -6.79 -9.89
C ALA A 29 4.10 -7.44 -11.21
N SER A 30 4.70 -7.00 -12.32
CA SER A 30 4.44 -7.53 -13.66
C SER A 30 4.90 -8.98 -13.83
N ILE A 31 5.86 -9.44 -13.02
CA ILE A 31 6.32 -10.84 -13.00
C ILE A 31 5.34 -11.73 -12.22
N GLY A 32 4.82 -11.22 -11.10
CA GLY A 32 3.94 -11.96 -10.20
C GLY A 32 2.51 -12.13 -10.70
N VAL A 33 2.06 -11.30 -11.65
CA VAL A 33 0.69 -11.29 -12.19
C VAL A 33 0.73 -11.41 -13.72
N PRO A 34 0.83 -12.64 -14.26
CA PRO A 34 0.98 -12.86 -15.72
C PRO A 34 -0.20 -12.34 -16.56
N GLU A 35 -1.39 -12.25 -15.97
CA GLU A 35 -2.61 -11.69 -16.59
C GLU A 35 -3.04 -10.40 -15.86
N ALA A 36 -2.11 -9.45 -15.71
CA ALA A 36 -2.37 -8.20 -14.97
C ALA A 36 -3.42 -7.28 -15.60
N VAL A 37 -3.84 -7.54 -16.85
CA VAL A 37 -4.83 -6.72 -17.57
C VAL A 37 -6.14 -6.68 -16.79
N GLY A 38 -6.53 -5.48 -16.36
CA GLY A 38 -7.77 -5.27 -15.59
C GLY A 38 -7.65 -5.55 -14.08
N CYS A 39 -6.48 -5.98 -13.60
CA CYS A 39 -6.24 -6.16 -12.17
C CYS A 39 -6.09 -4.81 -11.48
N GLN A 40 -6.90 -4.53 -10.46
CA GLN A 40 -6.78 -3.31 -9.67
C GLN A 40 -5.44 -3.27 -8.93
N ALA A 41 -4.73 -2.15 -9.04
CA ALA A 41 -3.52 -1.89 -8.26
C ALA A 41 -3.81 -0.88 -7.15
N LEU A 42 -3.31 -1.18 -5.95
CA LEU A 42 -3.30 -0.29 -4.80
C LEU A 42 -1.83 -0.01 -4.43
N LEU A 43 -1.47 1.26 -4.24
CA LEU A 43 -0.19 1.68 -3.69
C LEU A 43 -0.43 2.53 -2.45
N LEU A 44 -0.12 1.95 -1.29
CA LEU A 44 -0.37 2.55 0.00
C LEU A 44 0.98 2.82 0.69
N ALA A 45 1.44 4.06 0.64
CA ALA A 45 2.69 4.48 1.25
C ALA A 45 2.51 4.73 2.75
N THR A 46 3.54 4.44 3.54
CA THR A 46 3.49 4.53 5.01
C THR A 46 4.36 5.68 5.53
N ALA A 47 4.90 5.56 6.75
CA ALA A 47 5.65 6.60 7.45
C ALA A 47 6.78 7.24 6.63
N GLY A 48 7.45 6.50 5.74
CA GLY A 48 8.54 7.05 4.91
C GLY A 48 8.13 8.28 4.08
N LEU A 49 6.94 8.27 3.47
CA LEU A 49 6.44 9.43 2.72
C LEU A 49 5.88 10.54 3.62
N ARG A 50 5.43 10.21 4.84
CA ARG A 50 4.99 11.20 5.83
C ARG A 50 6.13 12.09 6.35
N LEU A 51 7.38 11.60 6.24
CA LEU A 51 8.58 12.27 6.76
C LEU A 51 9.29 13.19 5.75
N ILE A 52 8.82 13.25 4.50
CA ILE A 52 9.38 14.14 3.48
C ILE A 52 8.47 15.36 3.26
N PRO A 53 8.93 16.44 2.59
CA PRO A 53 8.09 17.59 2.30
C PRO A 53 6.79 17.19 1.57
N PRO A 54 5.61 17.74 1.95
CA PRO A 54 4.33 17.33 1.38
C PRO A 54 4.26 17.44 -0.15
N GLN A 55 4.90 18.46 -0.71
CA GLN A 55 4.97 18.64 -2.16
C GLN A 55 5.75 17.51 -2.84
N ALA A 56 6.90 17.12 -2.30
CA ALA A 56 7.69 16.00 -2.83
C ALA A 56 6.94 14.67 -2.69
N ALA A 57 6.22 14.46 -1.58
CA ALA A 57 5.36 13.29 -1.42
C ALA A 57 4.26 13.23 -2.49
N GLU A 58 3.56 14.35 -2.74
CA GLU A 58 2.51 14.39 -3.77
C GLU A 58 3.08 14.20 -5.19
N GLU A 59 4.24 14.78 -5.50
CA GLU A 59 4.91 14.55 -6.79
C GLU A 59 5.24 13.06 -6.99
N LEU A 60 5.70 12.36 -5.95
CA LEU A 60 5.94 10.90 -5.98
C LEU A 60 4.63 10.10 -6.15
N LEU A 61 3.53 10.51 -5.51
CA LEU A 61 2.22 9.88 -5.71
C LEU A 61 1.72 10.09 -7.14
N GLN A 62 1.90 11.28 -7.72
CA GLN A 62 1.53 11.57 -9.11
C GLN A 62 2.32 10.73 -10.10
N VAL A 63 3.62 10.60 -9.89
CA VAL A 63 4.47 9.67 -10.68
C VAL A 63 3.94 8.25 -10.56
N SER A 64 3.62 7.80 -9.34
CA SER A 64 3.09 6.46 -9.08
C SER A 64 1.75 6.20 -9.79
N ARG A 65 0.80 7.14 -9.71
CA ARG A 65 -0.48 7.06 -10.44
C ARG A 65 -0.26 6.95 -11.94
N ARG A 66 0.67 7.73 -12.49
CA ARG A 66 1.00 7.71 -13.93
C ARG A 66 1.57 6.36 -14.35
N VAL A 67 2.53 5.83 -13.59
CA VAL A 67 3.16 4.53 -13.84
C VAL A 67 2.12 3.40 -13.84
N ILE A 68 1.18 3.41 -12.89
CA ILE A 68 0.09 2.42 -12.86
C ILE A 68 -0.81 2.55 -14.09
N ARG A 69 -1.23 3.77 -14.46
CA ARG A 69 -2.06 4.01 -15.65
C ARG A 69 -1.39 3.63 -16.98
N GLU A 70 -0.06 3.68 -17.03
CA GLU A 70 0.73 3.29 -18.20
C GLU A 70 1.04 1.77 -18.22
N SER A 71 0.65 1.04 -17.17
CA SER A 71 0.86 -0.40 -17.04
C SER A 71 -0.40 -1.21 -17.40
N PRO A 72 -0.32 -2.55 -17.44
CA PRO A 72 -1.50 -3.41 -17.61
C PRO A 72 -2.49 -3.35 -16.42
N PHE A 73 -2.06 -2.88 -15.25
CA PHE A 73 -2.91 -2.76 -14.08
C PHE A 73 -3.92 -1.62 -14.22
N THR A 74 -5.01 -1.72 -13.47
CA THR A 74 -6.06 -0.70 -13.43
C THR A 74 -5.95 0.13 -12.16
N LEU A 75 -5.81 1.45 -12.32
CA LEU A 75 -6.04 2.40 -11.24
C LEU A 75 -7.53 2.79 -11.26
N VAL A 76 -8.31 2.29 -10.31
CA VAL A 76 -9.77 2.54 -10.31
C VAL A 76 -10.07 3.95 -9.83
N ARG A 77 -9.33 4.45 -8.83
CA ARG A 77 -9.44 5.82 -8.31
C ARG A 77 -8.08 6.38 -7.95
N ASP A 78 -7.94 7.70 -7.87
CA ASP A 78 -6.67 8.34 -7.51
C ASP A 78 -6.27 8.06 -6.06
N GLU A 79 -7.24 7.81 -5.18
CA GLU A 79 -7.07 7.44 -3.77
C GLU A 79 -6.57 6.01 -3.59
N ASP A 80 -6.57 5.18 -4.65
CA ASP A 80 -5.90 3.88 -4.62
C ASP A 80 -4.36 4.03 -4.61
N VAL A 81 -3.87 5.25 -4.83
CA VAL A 81 -2.49 5.67 -4.60
C VAL A 81 -2.47 6.77 -3.54
N ALA A 82 -2.15 6.41 -2.30
CA ALA A 82 -2.27 7.30 -1.15
C ALA A 82 -1.19 7.04 -0.11
N VAL A 83 -1.01 8.01 0.80
CA VAL A 83 -0.26 7.82 2.04
C VAL A 83 -1.26 7.45 3.12
N LEU A 84 -1.04 6.30 3.78
CA LEU A 84 -1.86 5.90 4.91
C LEU A 84 -1.51 6.73 6.14
N ASP A 85 -2.56 7.20 6.81
CA ASP A 85 -2.41 7.65 8.19
C ASP A 85 -2.24 6.45 9.15
N GLY A 86 -1.81 6.75 10.37
CA GLY A 86 -1.55 5.69 11.35
C GLY A 86 -2.82 4.90 11.74
N SER A 87 -3.99 5.54 11.78
CA SER A 87 -5.26 4.87 12.09
C SER A 87 -5.72 3.95 10.96
N GLU A 88 -5.50 4.33 9.71
CA GLU A 88 -5.79 3.50 8.54
C GLU A 88 -4.90 2.26 8.50
N GLU A 89 -3.60 2.39 8.82
CA GLU A 89 -2.70 1.25 8.99
C GLU A 89 -3.25 0.26 10.02
N GLY A 90 -3.70 0.76 11.19
CA GLY A 90 -4.32 -0.04 12.24
C GLY A 90 -5.62 -0.72 11.79
N LEU A 91 -6.50 0.02 11.10
CA LEU A 91 -7.77 -0.49 10.59
C LEU A 91 -7.57 -1.62 9.56
N TYR A 92 -6.65 -1.44 8.61
CA TYR A 92 -6.34 -2.47 7.60
C TYR A 92 -5.74 -3.72 8.24
N MET A 93 -4.87 -3.55 9.24
CA MET A 93 -4.31 -4.67 9.97
C MET A 93 -5.38 -5.42 10.77
N TRP A 94 -6.22 -4.71 11.54
CA TRP A 94 -7.35 -5.31 12.26
C TRP A 94 -8.27 -6.08 11.33
N ARG A 95 -8.64 -5.47 10.20
CA ARG A 95 -9.49 -6.12 9.21
C ARG A 95 -8.84 -7.37 8.61
N SER A 96 -7.53 -7.36 8.39
CA SER A 96 -6.78 -8.51 7.89
C SER A 96 -6.78 -9.66 8.90
N VAL A 97 -6.57 -9.36 10.19
CA VAL A 97 -6.62 -10.34 11.28
C VAL A 97 -8.01 -10.96 11.40
N ASP A 98 -9.06 -10.13 11.46
CA ASP A 98 -10.44 -10.59 11.54
C ASP A 98 -10.88 -11.38 10.29
N PHE A 99 -10.35 -11.03 9.11
CA PHE A 99 -10.58 -11.81 7.91
C PHE A 99 -10.01 -13.23 8.04
N ILE A 100 -8.74 -13.34 8.46
CA ILE A 100 -8.04 -14.62 8.63
C ILE A 100 -8.72 -15.50 9.68
N TYR A 101 -9.17 -14.92 10.80
CA TYR A 101 -9.83 -15.67 11.88
C TYR A 101 -11.32 -15.95 11.63
N GLY A 102 -11.87 -15.56 10.47
CA GLY A 102 -13.26 -15.82 10.13
C GLY A 102 -14.27 -14.97 10.92
N ALA A 103 -13.79 -13.97 11.67
CA ALA A 103 -14.60 -13.06 12.49
C ALA A 103 -15.48 -12.11 11.67
N HIS A 104 -15.30 -12.11 10.35
CA HIS A 104 -16.13 -11.39 9.38
C HIS A 104 -17.39 -12.16 8.94
N SER A 105 -17.51 -13.45 9.27
CA SER A 105 -18.66 -14.28 8.86
C SER A 105 -19.86 -14.06 9.80
N SER A 106 -21.07 -14.00 9.23
CA SER A 106 -22.33 -13.69 9.94
C SER A 106 -22.79 -14.73 10.97
N ALA A 107 -21.99 -15.77 11.20
CA ALA A 107 -22.17 -16.64 12.36
C ALA A 107 -21.72 -15.84 13.60
N LEU A 108 -22.71 -15.32 14.34
CA LEU A 108 -22.63 -14.46 15.53
C LEU A 108 -21.82 -15.04 16.73
N THR A 109 -20.84 -15.92 16.51
CA THR A 109 -20.13 -16.67 17.54
C THR A 109 -18.67 -16.26 17.73
N SER A 110 -18.05 -15.56 16.78
CA SER A 110 -16.66 -15.09 16.90
C SER A 110 -16.60 -13.65 17.40
N LYS A 111 -15.94 -13.43 18.54
CA LYS A 111 -15.61 -12.08 19.03
C LYS A 111 -14.56 -11.45 18.10
N PRO A 112 -14.63 -10.14 17.82
CA PRO A 112 -13.59 -9.45 17.05
C PRO A 112 -12.25 -9.53 17.78
N SER A 113 -11.18 -9.60 17.00
CA SER A 113 -9.81 -9.59 17.52
C SER A 113 -9.44 -8.18 17.97
N ALA A 114 -8.57 -8.07 18.97
CA ALA A 114 -7.85 -6.83 19.24
C ALA A 114 -6.45 -6.96 18.65
N VAL A 115 -5.95 -5.92 17.99
CA VAL A 115 -4.63 -5.91 17.37
C VAL A 115 -3.82 -4.72 17.88
N VAL A 116 -2.56 -5.00 18.22
CA VAL A 116 -1.57 -3.99 18.61
C VAL A 116 -0.45 -4.02 17.57
N ASP A 117 -0.25 -2.92 16.85
CA ASP A 117 0.91 -2.73 15.96
C ASP A 117 1.97 -1.90 16.66
N LEU A 118 3.21 -2.40 16.65
CA LEU A 118 4.37 -1.68 17.16
C LEU A 118 5.28 -1.33 15.98
N GLY A 119 4.94 -0.24 15.30
CA GLY A 119 5.70 0.29 14.17
C GLY A 119 6.98 1.02 14.58
N GLY A 120 7.76 1.44 13.59
CA GLY A 120 9.03 2.14 13.83
C GLY A 120 8.90 3.55 14.43
N GLY A 121 7.74 4.20 14.27
CA GLY A 121 7.49 5.56 14.77
C GLY A 121 6.10 5.78 15.36
N SER A 122 5.31 4.72 15.51
CA SER A 122 3.93 4.79 15.99
C SER A 122 3.51 3.48 16.65
N VAL A 123 2.45 3.57 17.47
CA VAL A 123 1.74 2.41 17.99
C VAL A 123 0.28 2.56 17.62
N GLN A 124 -0.31 1.47 17.14
CA GLN A 124 -1.71 1.38 16.77
C GLN A 124 -2.41 0.34 17.64
N LEU A 125 -3.61 0.66 18.10
CA LEU A 125 -4.52 -0.26 18.79
C LEU A 125 -5.86 -0.22 18.04
N ALA A 126 -6.32 -1.38 17.56
CA ALA A 126 -7.56 -1.53 16.82
C ALA A 126 -8.33 -2.78 17.26
#